data_AF-A0A7S2PTK1-F1
#
_entry.id   AF-A0A7S2PTK1-F1
#
_cell.length_a   1.000
_cell.length_b   1.000
_cell.length_c   1.000
_cell.angle_alpha   90.00
_cell.angle_beta   90.00
_cell.angle_gamma   90.00
#
_symmetry.space_group_name_H-M   'P 1'
#
loop_
_entity.id
_entity.type
_entity.pdbx_description
1 polymer ?
#
loop_
_entity_poly.entity_id
_entity_poly.type
_entity_poly.pdbx_seq_one_letter_code
_entity_poly.pdbx_strand_id
1 'polypeptide(L)'
;GSLIWQLNENWPTGGWGCIEHDPRRWKPLMYFLNKYLFRDVMISCGKGGKCYVKNNGLFGIEGFVSVIGCSISTGVKTEYLTMPITVPMGGGRIEWFDIRE
;
A
#
# COMPACT_ATOMS: atom_id res chain seq x y z
N GLY A 1 -8.72 -11.87 5.59
CA GLY A 1 -9.16 -11.00 4.48
C GLY A 1 -9.65 -9.69 5.06
N SER A 2 -9.58 -8.61 4.29
CA SER A 2 -10.06 -7.28 4.72
C SER A 2 -11.11 -6.77 3.73
N LEU A 3 -12.26 -6.37 4.23
CA LEU A 3 -13.34 -5.78 3.45
C LEU A 3 -13.51 -4.32 3.85
N ILE A 4 -13.58 -3.44 2.86
CA ILE A 4 -13.75 -2.00 3.09
C ILE A 4 -15.22 -1.66 2.98
N TRP A 5 -15.75 -1.00 4.01
CA TRP A 5 -17.09 -0.44 4.01
C TRP A 5 -17.04 1.03 3.56
N GLN A 6 -17.69 1.44 2.47
CA GLN A 6 -18.46 0.66 1.49
C GLN A 6 -17.94 0.89 0.07
N LEU A 7 -18.35 0.06 -0.88
CA LEU A 7 -17.92 0.21 -2.27
C LEU A 7 -18.52 1.47 -2.90
N ASN A 8 -19.84 1.64 -2.83
CA ASN A 8 -20.56 2.72 -3.51
C ASN A 8 -21.64 3.35 -2.62
N GLU A 9 -22.04 4.57 -2.96
CA GLU A 9 -23.23 5.19 -2.39
C GLU A 9 -24.51 4.76 -3.13
N ASN A 10 -25.61 4.65 -2.39
CA ASN A 10 -26.95 4.41 -2.95
C ASN A 10 -27.75 5.71 -3.19
N TRP A 11 -27.30 6.85 -2.67
CA TRP A 11 -27.80 8.20 -2.96
C TRP A 11 -26.69 9.25 -2.76
N PRO A 12 -26.84 10.51 -3.21
CA PRO A 12 -25.82 11.55 -3.03
C PRO A 12 -25.60 11.92 -1.55
N THR A 13 -24.53 11.41 -0.94
CA THR A 13 -24.17 11.67 0.45
C THR A 13 -22.66 11.69 0.67
N GLY A 14 -22.22 12.31 1.77
CA GLY A 14 -20.85 12.23 2.28
C GLY A 14 -20.53 10.91 2.98
N GLY A 15 -21.08 9.81 2.48
CA GLY A 15 -20.96 8.47 3.08
C GLY A 15 -19.58 7.83 2.90
N TRP A 16 -19.49 6.57 3.32
CA TRP A 16 -18.27 5.77 3.32
C TRP A 16 -17.94 5.12 1.97
N GLY A 17 -18.70 5.41 0.91
CA GLY A 17 -18.52 4.82 -0.41
C GLY A 17 -17.22 5.27 -1.06
N CYS A 18 -16.51 4.34 -1.69
CA CYS A 18 -15.36 4.64 -2.56
C CYS A 18 -15.80 5.20 -3.93
N ILE A 19 -17.04 4.93 -4.33
CA ILE A 19 -17.65 5.34 -5.60
C ILE A 19 -18.89 6.18 -5.30
N GLU A 20 -19.01 7.34 -5.94
CA GLU A 20 -20.17 8.23 -5.81
C GLU A 20 -21.43 7.59 -6.41
N HIS A 21 -22.61 8.05 -6.01
CA HIS A 21 -23.87 7.52 -6.54
C HIS A 21 -24.04 7.81 -8.05
N ASP A 22 -23.92 9.09 -8.42
CA ASP A 22 -24.01 9.62 -9.77
C ASP A 22 -23.06 10.83 -9.81
N PRO A 23 -22.10 10.91 -10.75
CA PRO A 23 -21.91 10.13 -11.97
C PRO A 23 -21.07 8.84 -11.81
N ARG A 24 -21.18 8.11 -10.68
CA ARG A 24 -20.36 6.90 -10.39
C ARG A 24 -18.85 7.13 -10.45
N ARG A 25 -18.44 8.35 -10.12
CA ARG A 25 -17.02 8.74 -10.10
C ARG A 25 -16.32 8.09 -8.91
N TRP A 26 -15.06 7.72 -9.14
CA TRP A 26 -14.17 7.24 -8.09
C TRP A 26 -13.80 8.41 -7.17
N LYS A 27 -14.02 8.23 -5.86
CA LYS A 27 -13.40 9.10 -4.85
C LYS A 27 -11.89 8.80 -4.79
N PRO A 28 -11.05 9.74 -4.30
CA PRO A 28 -9.61 9.53 -4.17
C PRO A 28 -9.22 8.21 -3.49
N LEU A 29 -10.03 7.75 -2.54
CA LEU A 29 -9.84 6.47 -1.86
C LEU A 29 -9.81 5.28 -2.83
N MET A 30 -10.70 5.23 -3.83
CA MET A 30 -10.73 4.13 -4.79
C MET A 30 -9.43 4.07 -5.62
N TYR A 31 -8.91 5.23 -6.04
CA TYR A 31 -7.62 5.31 -6.72
C TYR A 31 -6.47 4.86 -5.82
N PHE A 32 -6.47 5.25 -4.54
CA PHE A 32 -5.47 4.84 -3.57
C PHE A 32 -5.48 3.32 -3.36
N LEU A 33 -6.66 2.73 -3.15
CA LEU A 33 -6.83 1.30 -2.94
C LEU A 33 -6.35 0.50 -4.14
N ASN A 34 -6.83 0.87 -5.35
CA ASN A 34 -6.42 0.21 -6.58
C ASN A 34 -4.92 0.36 -6.86
N LYS A 35 -4.32 1.51 -6.54
CA LYS A 35 -2.91 1.76 -6.84
C LYS A 35 -1.96 1.10 -5.84
N TYR A 36 -2.29 1.08 -4.54
CA TYR A 36 -1.34 0.76 -3.48
C TYR A 36 -1.75 -0.42 -2.59
N LEU A 37 -3.01 -0.52 -2.16
CA LEU A 37 -3.40 -1.47 -1.11
C LEU A 37 -3.88 -2.82 -1.66
N PHE A 38 -4.67 -2.80 -2.75
CA PHE A 38 -5.20 -3.99 -3.40
C PHE A 38 -4.36 -4.37 -4.62
N ARG A 39 -3.06 -4.50 -4.38
CA ARG A 39 -2.07 -5.00 -5.34
C ARG A 39 -1.55 -6.36 -4.92
N ASP A 40 -1.01 -7.08 -5.90
CA ASP A 40 -0.33 -8.35 -5.66
C ASP A 40 0.88 -8.15 -4.75
N VAL A 41 1.57 -7.02 -4.87
CA VAL A 41 2.67 -6.63 -3.99
C VAL A 41 2.33 -5.30 -3.34
N MET A 42 2.36 -5.25 -2.01
CA MET A 42 2.19 -4.02 -1.24
C MET A 42 3.28 -3.90 -0.19
N ILE A 43 3.70 -2.67 0.07
CA ILE A 43 4.64 -2.34 1.14
C ILE A 43 3.97 -1.33 2.06
N SER A 44 4.09 -1.53 3.37
CA SER A 44 3.57 -0.59 4.35
C SER A 44 4.50 -0.50 5.56
N CYS A 45 4.52 0.67 6.18
CA CYS A 45 5.33 0.97 7.35
C CYS A 45 4.44 1.46 8.48
N GLY A 46 4.71 0.96 9.69
CA GLY A 46 4.01 1.32 10.91
C GLY A 46 4.89 2.13 11.86
N LYS A 47 4.45 2.18 13.12
CA LYS A 47 5.17 2.86 14.20
C LYS A 47 6.52 2.17 14.46
N GLY A 48 7.52 2.97 14.80
CA GLY A 48 8.84 2.47 15.24
C GLY A 48 9.77 2.05 14.10
N GLY A 49 9.45 2.36 12.83
CA GLY A 49 10.28 1.97 11.70
C GLY A 49 10.04 0.52 11.23
N LYS A 50 9.06 -0.18 11.80
CA LYS A 50 8.65 -1.52 11.39
C LYS A 50 7.86 -1.47 10.10
N CYS A 51 8.37 -2.12 9.07
CA CYS A 51 7.76 -2.20 7.76
C CYS A 51 7.59 -3.65 7.33
N TYR A 52 6.73 -3.85 6.35
CA TYR A 52 6.56 -5.16 5.75
C TYR A 52 6.27 -5.08 4.27
N VAL A 53 6.68 -6.13 3.57
CA VAL A 53 6.29 -6.41 2.19
C VAL A 53 5.32 -7.57 2.22
N LYS A 54 4.17 -7.40 1.60
CA LYS A 54 3.15 -8.44 1.48
C LYS A 54 3.03 -8.87 0.03
N ASN A 55 3.05 -10.16 -0.19
CA ASN A 55 2.81 -10.82 -1.47
C ASN A 55 1.45 -11.53 -1.44
N ASN A 56 0.55 -11.11 -2.32
CA ASN A 56 -0.72 -11.75 -2.64
C ASN A 56 -0.69 -12.40 -4.03
N GLY A 57 0.42 -12.26 -4.77
CA GLY A 57 0.60 -12.82 -6.10
C GLY A 57 0.84 -14.33 -6.11
N LEU A 58 0.84 -14.89 -7.31
CA LEU A 58 1.02 -16.33 -7.54
C LEU A 58 2.48 -16.78 -7.45
N PHE A 59 3.43 -15.86 -7.56
CA PHE A 59 4.87 -16.13 -7.61
C PHE A 59 5.59 -15.52 -6.42
N GLY A 60 6.73 -16.11 -6.04
CA GLY A 60 7.63 -15.52 -5.04
C GLY A 60 8.29 -14.26 -5.59
N ILE A 61 8.73 -13.38 -4.68
CA ILE A 61 9.42 -12.13 -5.00
C ILE A 61 10.84 -12.25 -4.48
N GLU A 62 11.82 -11.99 -5.34
CA GLU A 62 13.23 -11.81 -4.97
C GLU A 62 13.67 -10.45 -5.52
N GLY A 63 14.22 -9.60 -4.66
CA GLY A 63 14.64 -8.26 -5.07
C GLY A 63 15.16 -7.43 -3.92
N PHE A 64 15.03 -6.11 -4.06
CA PHE A 64 15.48 -5.14 -3.07
C PHE A 64 14.33 -4.24 -2.64
N VAL A 65 14.33 -3.87 -1.36
CA VAL A 65 13.49 -2.80 -0.82
C VAL A 65 14.36 -1.59 -0.56
N SER A 66 13.96 -0.45 -1.11
CA SER A 66 14.62 0.83 -0.91
C SER A 66 13.71 1.78 -0.15
N VAL A 67 14.23 2.38 0.91
CA VAL A 67 13.56 3.38 1.74
C VAL A 67 14.12 4.74 1.38
N ILE A 68 13.30 5.57 0.76
CA ILE A 68 13.69 6.90 0.30
C ILE A 68 12.79 7.91 0.99
N GLY A 69 13.37 8.83 1.74
CA GLY A 69 12.63 9.98 2.28
C GLY A 69 12.82 11.18 1.38
N CYS A 70 11.81 12.03 1.36
CA CYS A 70 11.76 13.23 0.53
C CYS A 70 11.56 14.44 1.43
N SER A 71 12.44 15.43 1.31
CA SER A 71 12.24 16.74 1.93
C SER A 71 11.08 17.45 1.25
N ILE A 72 10.06 17.83 2.02
CA ILE A 72 8.87 18.51 1.47
C ILE A 72 9.21 19.91 0.95
N SER A 73 10.14 20.62 1.61
CA SER A 73 10.50 21.99 1.25
C SER A 73 11.41 22.08 0.03
N THR A 74 12.31 21.11 -0.16
CA THR A 74 13.32 21.14 -1.22
C THR A 74 13.10 20.10 -2.31
N GLY A 75 12.22 19.11 -2.09
CA GLY A 75 12.03 17.97 -2.98
C GLY A 75 13.23 17.01 -3.04
N VAL A 76 14.29 17.26 -2.26
CA VAL A 76 15.49 16.43 -2.24
C VAL A 76 15.14 15.06 -1.68
N LYS A 77 15.50 14.02 -2.43
CA LYS A 77 15.34 12.62 -2.03
C LYS A 77 16.64 12.12 -1.40
N THR A 78 16.51 11.44 -0.27
CA THR A 78 17.62 10.80 0.44
C THR A 78 17.29 9.34 0.64
N GLU A 79 18.19 8.47 0.22
CA GLU A 79 18.08 7.03 0.47
C GLU A 79 18.56 6.73 1.90
N TYR A 80 17.73 6.00 2.65
CA TYR A 80 18.01 5.63 4.04
C TYR A 80 18.49 4.19 4.15
N LEU A 81 17.90 3.30 3.35
CA LEU A 81 18.14 1.87 3.42
C LEU A 81 17.86 1.25 2.07
N THR A 82 18.74 0.37 1.61
CA THR A 82 18.43 -0.60 0.57
C THR A 82 18.87 -1.97 1.06
N MET A 83 17.96 -2.94 1.03
CA MET A 83 18.22 -4.29 1.51
C MET A 83 17.59 -5.34 0.60
N PRO A 84 18.22 -6.52 0.44
CA PRO A 84 17.60 -7.62 -0.26
C PRO A 84 16.38 -8.13 0.51
N ILE A 85 15.34 -8.54 -0.21
CA ILE A 85 14.17 -9.20 0.36
C ILE A 85 13.76 -10.39 -0.52
N THR A 86 13.32 -11.45 0.15
CA THR A 86 12.71 -12.61 -0.51
C THR A 86 11.38 -12.89 0.16
N VAL A 87 10.28 -12.70 -0.56
CA VAL A 87 8.93 -12.98 -0.07
C VAL A 87 8.41 -14.25 -0.76
N PRO A 88 8.13 -15.34 -0.03
CA PRO A 88 7.61 -16.56 -0.63
C PRO A 88 6.29 -16.34 -1.38
N MET A 89 5.96 -17.28 -2.27
CA MET A 89 4.64 -17.33 -2.90
C MET A 89 3.54 -17.65 -1.87
N GLY A 90 2.33 -17.16 -2.13
CA GLY A 90 1.13 -17.53 -1.37
C GLY A 90 0.31 -16.33 -0.91
N GLY A 91 -1.01 -16.48 -0.93
CA GLY A 91 -1.99 -15.40 -0.71
C GLY A 91 -1.88 -14.72 0.66
N GLY A 92 -1.07 -13.67 0.71
CA GLY A 92 -0.87 -12.82 1.89
C GLY A 92 0.34 -13.17 2.74
N ARG A 93 1.40 -13.74 2.15
CA ARG A 93 2.70 -13.87 2.81
C ARG A 93 3.29 -12.50 3.08
N ILE A 94 3.95 -12.36 4.23
CA ILE A 94 4.48 -11.09 4.72
C ILE A 94 5.91 -11.31 5.18
N GLU A 95 6.82 -10.47 4.72
CA GLU A 95 8.15 -10.34 5.28
C GLU A 95 8.33 -8.98 5.92
N TRP A 96 8.86 -8.99 7.13
CA TRP A 96 9.08 -7.80 7.94
C TRP A 96 10.52 -7.33 7.83
N PHE A 97 10.71 -6.02 7.90
CA PHE A 97 12.01 -5.39 7.97
C PHE A 97 11.93 -4.10 8.80
N ASP A 98 13.05 -3.71 9.40
CA ASP A 98 13.16 -2.52 10.21
C ASP A 98 13.99 -1.45 9.48
N ILE A 99 13.52 -0.20 9.48
CA ILE A 99 14.25 0.95 8.91
C ILE A 99 15.35 1.43 9.87
N ARG A 100 15.21 1.15 11.16
CA ARG A 100 16.15 1.54 12.22
C ARG A 100 16.68 0.26 12.85
N GLU A 101 18.00 0.16 13.02
CA GLU A 101 18.57 -0.75 14.03
C GLU A 101 18.04 -0.41 15.42
#